data_AF-A0A6V7QD52-F1
#
_entry.id   AF-A0A6V7QD52-F1
#
_cell.length_a   1.000
_cell.length_b   1.000
_cell.length_c   1.000
_cell.angle_alpha   90.00
_cell.angle_beta   90.00
_cell.angle_gamma   90.00
#
_symmetry.space_group_name_H-M   'P 1'
#
loop_
_entity.id
_entity.type
_entity.pdbx_description
1 polymer ?
#
loop_
_entity_poly.entity_id
_entity_poly.type
_entity_poly.pdbx_seq_one_letter_code
_entity_poly.pdbx_strand_id
1 'polypeptide(L)'
;MAFPTILTQGLCMALLVLTLRASSFASASRELGEMSMIERHERWMAQHGKAYEDAAEKERRFEIFKSNFKLIQTFNKGNHKFRLGLNRFADLTNDEFRAHTTASGRSRARRRARRSGSGTKMLLQCPRAWTGGLKARLPL
;
A
#
# COMPACT_ATOMS: atom_id res chain seq x y z
N MET A 1 -59.53 -4.76 19.24
CA MET A 1 -58.53 -3.72 19.55
C MET A 1 -57.08 -4.20 19.34
N ALA A 2 -56.81 -5.09 18.37
CA ALA A 2 -55.47 -5.70 18.15
C ALA A 2 -54.68 -5.11 16.96
N PHE A 3 -55.32 -4.27 16.13
CA PHE A 3 -54.66 -3.58 15.02
C PHE A 3 -53.51 -2.64 15.44
N PRO A 4 -53.63 -1.82 16.50
CA PRO A 4 -52.55 -0.92 16.87
C PRO A 4 -51.33 -1.66 17.45
N THR A 5 -51.52 -2.83 18.06
CA THR A 5 -50.42 -3.61 18.66
C THR A 5 -49.60 -4.37 17.62
N ILE A 6 -50.21 -4.86 16.55
CA ILE A 6 -49.48 -5.55 15.46
C ILE A 6 -48.58 -4.58 14.69
N LEU A 7 -49.07 -3.36 14.43
CA LEU A 7 -48.31 -2.33 13.72
C LEU A 7 -47.12 -1.81 14.55
N THR A 8 -47.31 -1.59 15.85
CA THR A 8 -46.21 -1.18 16.75
C THR A 8 -45.17 -2.27 16.90
N GLN A 9 -45.59 -3.53 17.04
CA GLN A 9 -44.68 -4.67 17.15
C GLN A 9 -43.87 -4.90 15.86
N GLY A 10 -44.50 -4.74 14.69
CA GLY A 10 -43.80 -4.78 13.40
C GLY A 10 -42.77 -3.66 13.23
N LEU A 11 -43.12 -2.43 13.65
CA LEU A 11 -42.23 -1.27 13.60
C LEU A 11 -41.03 -1.42 14.55
N CYS A 12 -41.25 -1.94 15.76
CA CYS A 12 -40.18 -2.26 16.71
C CYS A 12 -39.21 -3.31 16.15
N MET A 13 -39.71 -4.40 15.55
CA MET A 13 -38.86 -5.42 14.95
C MET A 13 -38.04 -4.88 13.77
N ALA A 14 -38.63 -4.02 12.93
CA ALA A 14 -37.91 -3.36 11.85
C ALA A 14 -36.78 -2.46 12.37
N LEU A 15 -37.04 -1.68 13.42
CA LEU A 15 -36.04 -0.83 14.06
C LEU A 15 -34.90 -1.65 14.69
N LEU A 16 -35.21 -2.77 15.36
CA LEU A 16 -34.20 -3.68 15.92
C LEU A 16 -33.30 -4.28 14.84
N VAL A 17 -33.84 -4.67 13.69
CA VAL A 17 -33.05 -5.21 12.57
C VAL A 17 -32.15 -4.13 11.95
N LEU A 18 -32.66 -2.90 11.81
CA LEU A 18 -31.89 -1.78 11.27
C LEU A 18 -30.73 -1.37 12.18
N THR A 19 -30.94 -1.32 13.50
CA THR A 19 -29.89 -0.99 14.46
C THR A 19 -28.81 -2.08 14.50
N LEU A 20 -29.19 -3.36 14.51
CA LEU A 20 -28.24 -4.48 14.44
C LEU A 20 -27.36 -4.42 13.19
N ARG A 21 -27.96 -4.17 12.02
CA ARG A 21 -27.22 -4.03 10.74
C ARG A 21 -26.25 -2.85 10.76
N ALA A 22 -26.67 -1.70 11.28
CA ALA A 22 -25.82 -0.52 11.39
C ALA A 22 -24.63 -0.78 12.33
N SER A 23 -24.85 -1.45 13.45
CA SER A 23 -23.79 -1.85 14.39
C SER A 23 -22.78 -2.80 13.74
N SER A 24 -23.23 -3.82 12.99
CA SER A 24 -22.33 -4.75 12.28
C SER A 24 -21.48 -4.04 11.23
N PHE A 25 -22.07 -3.12 10.45
CA PHE A 25 -21.33 -2.35 9.43
C PHE A 25 -20.33 -1.36 10.05
N ALA A 26 -20.71 -0.72 11.16
CA ALA A 26 -19.82 0.17 11.90
C ALA A 26 -18.62 -0.59 12.48
N SER A 27 -18.82 -1.77 13.05
CA SER A 27 -17.72 -2.63 13.53
C SER A 27 -16.77 -3.05 12.40
N ALA A 28 -17.30 -3.50 11.26
CA ALA A 28 -16.47 -3.84 10.10
C ALA A 28 -15.68 -2.64 9.55
N SER A 29 -16.26 -1.43 9.60
CA SER A 29 -15.58 -0.20 9.20
C SER A 29 -14.45 0.19 10.17
N ARG A 30 -14.60 -0.10 11.47
CA ARG A 30 -13.58 0.16 12.50
C ARG A 30 -12.40 -0.81 12.37
N GLU A 31 -12.65 -2.08 12.06
CA GLU A 31 -11.61 -3.07 11.73
C GLU A 31 -10.77 -2.66 10.50
N LEU A 32 -11.40 -2.06 9.48
CA LEU A 32 -10.68 -1.51 8.33
C LEU A 32 -9.87 -0.24 8.66
N GLY A 33 -10.25 0.48 9.73
CA GLY A 33 -9.59 1.68 10.20
C GLY A 33 -8.26 1.41 10.91
N GLU A 34 -8.18 0.34 11.70
CA GLU A 34 -7.08 0.11 12.66
C GLU A 34 -6.32 -1.22 12.41
N MET A 35 -6.12 -1.63 11.16
CA MET A 35 -5.18 -2.74 10.89
C MET A 35 -3.77 -2.38 11.33
N SER A 36 -3.17 -3.25 12.15
CA SER A 36 -1.78 -3.09 12.60
C SER A 36 -0.82 -3.08 11.41
N MET A 37 0.35 -2.42 11.55
CA MET A 37 1.35 -2.42 10.47
C MET A 37 1.84 -3.84 10.13
N ILE A 38 1.89 -4.73 11.12
CA ILE A 38 2.25 -6.14 10.94
C ILE A 38 1.21 -6.83 10.05
N GLU A 39 -0.07 -6.70 10.38
CA GLU A 39 -1.16 -7.30 9.61
C GLU A 39 -1.19 -6.78 8.15
N ARG A 40 -0.94 -5.47 7.97
CA ARG A 40 -0.81 -4.89 6.62
C ARG A 40 0.34 -5.51 5.83
N HIS A 41 1.47 -5.75 6.48
CA HIS A 41 2.62 -6.42 5.86
C HIS A 41 2.29 -7.87 5.51
N GLU A 42 1.64 -8.61 6.39
CA GLU A 42 1.24 -10.00 6.14
C GLU A 42 0.24 -10.13 5.01
N ARG A 43 -0.77 -9.26 4.97
CA ARG A 43 -1.73 -9.19 3.87
C ARG A 43 -1.06 -8.85 2.54
N TRP A 44 -0.13 -7.90 2.55
CA TRP A 44 0.65 -7.54 1.37
C TRP A 44 1.54 -8.70 0.90
N MET A 45 2.18 -9.42 1.82
CA MET A 45 2.98 -10.60 1.49
C MET A 45 2.12 -11.68 0.84
N ALA A 46 0.96 -11.99 1.43
CA ALA A 46 0.02 -12.97 0.89
C ALA A 46 -0.48 -12.55 -0.51
N GLN A 47 -0.82 -11.28 -0.70
CA GLN A 47 -1.28 -10.75 -1.99
C GLN A 47 -0.22 -10.84 -3.10
N HIS A 48 1.06 -10.67 -2.75
CA HIS A 48 2.17 -10.67 -3.71
C HIS A 48 2.99 -11.97 -3.74
N GLY A 49 2.55 -13.01 -3.03
CA GLY A 49 3.25 -14.29 -2.95
C GLY A 49 4.66 -14.19 -2.38
N LYS A 50 4.85 -13.31 -1.38
CA LYS A 50 6.14 -13.13 -0.71
C LYS A 50 6.28 -14.11 0.45
N ALA A 51 7.39 -14.84 0.46
CA ALA A 51 7.86 -15.63 1.58
C ALA A 51 9.34 -15.32 1.77
N TYR A 52 9.80 -15.29 3.02
CA TYR A 52 11.20 -15.07 3.37
C TYR A 52 11.75 -16.33 4.02
N GLU A 53 13.02 -16.61 3.75
CA GLU A 53 13.70 -17.81 4.25
C GLU A 53 13.92 -17.79 5.76
N ASP A 54 14.17 -16.60 6.33
CA ASP A 54 14.50 -16.43 7.74
C ASP A 54 13.69 -15.29 8.39
N ALA A 55 13.47 -15.42 9.70
CA ALA A 55 12.81 -14.43 10.52
C ALA A 55 13.59 -13.10 10.55
N ALA A 56 14.93 -13.15 10.55
CA ALA A 56 15.75 -11.93 10.52
C ALA A 56 15.57 -11.15 9.20
N GLU A 57 15.49 -11.85 8.06
CA GLU A 57 15.22 -11.20 6.78
C GLU A 57 13.77 -10.68 6.72
N LYS A 58 12.79 -11.43 7.26
CA LYS A 58 11.40 -10.95 7.37
C LYS A 58 11.32 -9.65 8.17
N GLU A 59 12.04 -9.56 9.29
CA GLU A 59 12.07 -8.35 10.12
C GLU A 59 12.73 -7.18 9.38
N ARG A 60 13.89 -7.40 8.74
CA ARG A 60 14.55 -6.38 7.93
C ARG A 60 13.63 -5.86 6.82
N ARG A 61 12.95 -6.75 6.12
CA ARG A 61 12.01 -6.42 5.03
C ARG A 61 10.77 -5.70 5.55
N PHE A 62 10.32 -6.05 6.74
CA PHE A 62 9.22 -5.39 7.42
C PHE A 62 9.54 -3.92 7.75
N GLU A 63 10.76 -3.62 8.21
CA GLU A 63 11.18 -2.24 8.47
C GLU A 63 11.26 -1.37 7.19
N ILE A 64 11.71 -1.98 6.08
CA ILE A 64 11.68 -1.33 4.76
C ILE A 64 10.23 -1.08 4.32
N PHE A 65 9.36 -2.08 4.48
CA PHE A 65 7.93 -1.98 4.17
C PHE A 65 7.25 -0.86 4.96
N LYS A 66 7.49 -0.76 6.27
CA LYS A 66 7.00 0.33 7.13
C LYS A 66 7.40 1.70 6.60
N SER A 67 8.68 1.85 6.27
CA SER A 67 9.25 3.10 5.77
C SER A 67 8.60 3.50 4.44
N ASN A 68 8.48 2.55 3.51
CA ASN A 68 7.84 2.75 2.21
C ASN A 68 6.33 3.07 2.34
N PHE A 69 5.62 2.40 3.25
CA PHE A 69 4.21 2.69 3.51
C PHE A 69 4.00 4.11 4.04
N LYS A 70 4.83 4.55 5.00
CA LYS A 70 4.78 5.93 5.53
C LYS A 70 5.06 6.97 4.45
N LEU A 71 5.98 6.67 3.52
CA LEU A 71 6.27 7.51 2.37
C LEU A 71 5.05 7.62 1.44
N ILE A 72 4.41 6.49 1.13
CA ILE A 72 3.20 6.46 0.29
C ILE A 72 2.07 7.27 0.94
N GLN A 73 1.84 7.11 2.24
CA GLN A 73 0.84 7.90 2.96
C GLN A 73 1.15 9.39 2.91
N THR A 74 2.40 9.77 3.20
CA THR A 74 2.82 11.17 3.19
C THR A 74 2.70 11.79 1.80
N PHE A 75 3.11 11.06 0.76
CA PHE A 75 2.98 11.50 -0.62
C PHE A 75 1.51 11.66 -1.01
N ASN A 76 0.67 10.67 -0.73
CA ASN A 76 -0.75 10.71 -1.10
C ASN A 76 -1.58 11.77 -0.36
N LYS A 77 -1.08 12.33 0.75
CA LYS A 77 -1.67 13.50 1.41
C LYS A 77 -1.50 14.79 0.60
N GLY A 78 -0.51 14.84 -0.29
CA GLY A 78 -0.29 15.98 -1.18
C GLY A 78 -1.24 15.99 -2.38
N ASN A 79 -1.40 17.16 -3.00
CA ASN A 79 -2.20 17.29 -4.21
C ASN A 79 -1.36 16.98 -5.46
N HIS A 80 -1.18 15.70 -5.73
CA HIS A 80 -0.41 15.21 -6.89
C HIS A 80 -1.34 14.72 -8.01
N LYS A 81 -0.87 14.84 -9.27
CA LYS A 81 -1.58 14.33 -10.45
C LYS A 81 -1.70 12.79 -10.49
N PHE A 82 -1.03 12.10 -9.58
CA PHE A 82 -1.03 10.65 -9.46
C PHE A 82 -0.87 10.26 -7.99
N ARG A 83 -1.26 9.03 -7.67
CA ARG A 83 -1.13 8.45 -6.32
C ARG A 83 -0.16 7.29 -6.34
N LEU A 84 0.53 7.09 -5.22
CA LEU A 84 1.36 5.92 -4.98
C LEU A 84 0.51 4.81 -4.33
N GLY A 85 0.84 3.57 -4.65
CA GLY A 85 0.23 2.38 -4.05
C GLY A 85 1.30 1.41 -3.59
N LEU A 86 0.95 0.56 -2.63
CA LEU A 86 1.79 -0.58 -2.25
C LEU A 86 1.92 -1.52 -3.46
N ASN A 87 3.16 -1.78 -3.87
CA ASN A 87 3.46 -2.61 -5.03
C ASN A 87 4.31 -3.82 -4.59
N ARG A 88 4.64 -4.71 -5.53
CA ARG A 88 5.46 -5.92 -5.28
C ARG A 88 6.91 -5.68 -4.81
N PHE A 89 7.33 -4.42 -4.79
CA PHE A 89 8.67 -3.95 -4.41
C PHE A 89 8.65 -3.10 -3.14
N ALA A 90 7.54 -3.11 -2.39
CA ALA A 90 7.41 -2.33 -1.16
C ALA A 90 8.37 -2.77 -0.05
N ASP A 91 8.97 -3.95 -0.17
CA ASP A 91 10.01 -4.52 0.70
C ASP A 91 11.44 -4.20 0.25
N LEU A 92 11.61 -3.45 -0.85
CA LEU A 92 12.93 -3.12 -1.39
C LEU A 92 13.33 -1.67 -1.08
N THR A 93 14.64 -1.50 -0.87
CA THR A 93 15.28 -0.18 -0.88
C THR A 93 15.46 0.34 -2.31
N ASN A 94 15.76 1.63 -2.47
CA ASN A 94 15.95 2.23 -3.80
C ASN A 94 17.10 1.55 -4.55
N ASP A 95 18.19 1.28 -3.85
CA ASP A 95 19.40 0.73 -4.45
C ASP A 95 19.18 -0.73 -4.87
N GLU A 96 18.50 -1.53 -4.04
CA GLU A 96 18.06 -2.87 -4.41
C GLU A 96 17.12 -2.84 -5.62
N PHE A 97 16.17 -1.91 -5.63
CA PHE A 97 15.23 -1.74 -6.74
C PHE A 97 15.95 -1.36 -8.05
N ARG A 98 16.93 -0.45 -7.98
CA ARG A 98 17.75 -0.04 -9.13
C ARG A 98 18.64 -1.18 -9.60
N ALA A 99 19.23 -1.96 -8.71
CA ALA A 99 20.02 -3.14 -9.07
C ALA A 99 19.15 -4.17 -9.81
N HIS A 100 17.96 -4.46 -9.27
CA HIS A 100 17.00 -5.40 -9.85
C HIS A 100 16.55 -4.97 -11.26
N THR A 101 16.29 -3.68 -11.48
CA THR A 101 15.81 -3.16 -12.77
C THR A 101 16.93 -2.93 -13.79
N THR A 102 18.11 -2.45 -13.36
CA THR A 102 19.23 -2.15 -14.26
C THR A 102 19.89 -3.42 -14.80
N ALA A 103 19.87 -4.52 -14.05
CA ALA A 103 20.32 -5.83 -14.55
C ALA A 103 19.55 -6.27 -15.81
N SER A 104 18.23 -6.01 -15.87
CA SER A 104 17.41 -6.26 -17.07
C SER A 104 17.68 -5.27 -18.23
N GLY A 105 18.30 -4.12 -17.92
CA GLY A 105 18.61 -3.03 -18.85
C GLY A 105 19.88 -3.24 -19.66
N ARG A 106 20.92 -3.91 -19.12
CA ARG A 106 22.18 -4.18 -19.87
C ARG A 106 21.95 -5.05 -21.11
N SER A 107 21.04 -6.01 -21.02
CA SER A 107 20.62 -6.87 -22.15
C SER A 107 19.74 -6.13 -23.16
N ARG A 108 18.94 -5.15 -22.71
CA ARG A 108 18.07 -4.33 -23.57
C ARG A 108 18.79 -3.17 -24.23
N ALA A 109 19.79 -2.55 -23.59
CA ALA A 109 20.61 -1.48 -24.18
C ALA A 109 21.35 -1.95 -25.44
N ARG A 110 21.88 -3.19 -25.43
CA ARG A 110 22.46 -3.82 -26.64
C ARG A 110 21.42 -4.05 -27.76
N ARG A 111 20.15 -4.28 -27.43
CA ARG A 111 19.07 -4.46 -28.44
C ARG A 111 18.47 -3.14 -28.93
N ARG A 112 18.43 -2.10 -28.09
CA ARG A 112 17.83 -0.78 -28.39
C ARG A 112 18.71 0.09 -29.29
N ALA A 113 20.02 -0.12 -29.27
CA ALA A 113 20.93 0.53 -30.22
C ALA A 113 20.63 0.16 -31.71
N ARG A 114 19.82 -0.88 -31.97
CA ARG A 114 19.47 -1.34 -33.32
C ARG A 114 18.12 -0.84 -33.86
N ARG A 115 17.26 -0.24 -33.03
CA ARG A 115 15.92 0.23 -33.45
C ARG A 115 15.64 1.57 -32.75
N SER A 116 16.19 2.65 -33.30
CA SER A 116 15.71 3.98 -32.96
C SER A 116 14.30 4.16 -33.54
N GLY A 117 13.43 4.77 -32.74
CA GLY A 117 12.07 5.11 -33.17
C GLY A 117 10.99 4.59 -32.23
N SER A 118 10.40 5.51 -31.47
CA SER A 118 9.11 5.39 -30.79
C SER A 118 9.08 4.79 -29.37
N GLY A 119 8.89 5.70 -28.41
CA GLY A 119 7.91 5.61 -27.32
C GLY A 119 7.74 4.30 -26.55
N THR A 120 8.18 4.30 -25.30
CA THR A 120 7.34 3.76 -24.21
C THR A 120 7.86 4.26 -22.87
N LYS A 121 7.01 5.05 -22.23
CA LYS A 121 7.18 5.69 -20.93
C LYS A 121 7.05 4.61 -19.85
N MET A 122 8.16 3.94 -19.51
CA MET A 122 8.21 3.08 -18.34
C MET A 122 8.35 4.00 -17.12
N LEU A 123 7.23 4.49 -16.60
CA LEU A 123 7.20 5.27 -15.35
C LEU A 123 7.52 4.34 -14.17
N LEU A 124 8.80 4.07 -14.02
CA LEU A 124 9.39 3.99 -12.69
C LEU A 124 9.75 5.41 -12.31
N GLN A 125 8.77 6.12 -11.76
CA GLN A 125 9.00 7.38 -11.12
C GLN A 125 9.68 7.05 -9.80
N CYS A 126 11.00 7.12 -9.75
CA CYS A 126 11.70 7.50 -8.54
C CYS A 126 11.55 9.01 -8.44
N PRO A 127 10.69 9.57 -7.57
CA PRO A 127 10.84 10.96 -7.20
C PRO A 127 12.22 11.07 -6.55
N ARG A 128 12.96 12.14 -6.84
CA ARG A 128 14.19 12.54 -6.14
C ARG A 128 14.05 12.56 -4.60
N ALA A 129 12.84 12.44 -4.06
CA ALA A 129 12.54 12.31 -2.63
C ALA A 129 12.93 10.97 -1.97
N TRP A 130 13.42 9.96 -2.70
CA TRP A 130 13.98 8.74 -2.08
C TRP A 130 15.39 8.94 -1.48
N THR A 131 16.03 10.09 -1.69
CA THR A 131 17.29 10.46 -1.05
C THR A 131 17.02 11.47 0.06
N GLY A 132 16.94 11.02 1.32
CA GLY A 132 16.65 11.97 2.40
C GLY A 132 16.70 11.43 3.83
N GLY A 133 17.63 10.52 4.13
CA GLY A 133 18.01 10.17 5.50
C GLY A 133 19.52 10.34 5.65
N LEU A 134 19.93 11.42 6.32
CA LEU A 134 21.29 11.80 6.73
C LEU A 134 22.41 11.72 5.67
N LYS A 135 22.74 12.89 5.10
CA LYS A 135 24.15 13.33 5.08
C LYS A 135 24.21 14.80 5.48
N ALA A 136 24.90 15.03 6.60
CA ALA A 136 25.36 16.33 7.04
C ALA A 136 26.16 17.04 5.95
N ARG A 137 25.91 18.35 5.78
CA ARG A 137 26.92 19.41 5.59
C ARG A 137 26.25 20.80 5.66
N LEU A 138 26.41 21.51 6.79
CA LEU A 138 26.72 22.96 6.76
C LEU A 138 28.20 23.11 6.30
N PRO A 139 28.71 24.24 5.76
CA PRO A 139 28.26 25.65 5.84
C PRO A 139 28.17 26.33 4.43
N LEU A 140 27.90 27.62 4.20
CA LEU A 140 27.73 28.85 5.00
C LEU A 140 26.33 29.43 4.75
#